data_AF-A0A833Y950-F1
#
_entry.id   AF-A0A833Y950-F1
#
_cell.length_a   1.000
_cell.length_b   1.000
_cell.length_c   1.000
_cell.angle_alpha   90.00
_cell.angle_beta   90.00
_cell.angle_gamma   90.00
#
_symmetry.space_group_name_H-M   'P 1'
#
loop_
_entity.id
_entity.type
_entity.pdbx_description
1 polymer ?
#
loop_
_entity_poly.entity_id
_entity_poly.type
_entity_poly.pdbx_seq_one_letter_code
_entity_poly.pdbx_strand_id
1 'polypeptide(L)'
;MIAYSVIVAYEAIHTTQSKMKGSKGFMALKMDMSKANNRLEWSFLETVMRKIGFNSRWIALILRCVSTVSYSLLINGIPQSNFQPSRGIRQGDPLSPYLFILCSEALTQLINKAELARQITGIPIAMGKLYITHLFLADDCMLFYQAVEMEWRKMLEIVNQYEEVSGQRINKNKSSLFFSKNTNLSSKNFLTSMAGIRGTNSQDKYLGLPALVCRSRCKEFKAILDRVSTKMNHWKHKFLSQAWREIMLKVVIQAIPTYSMRVFKLPKSLLRQLYSLIKGYWWGLLKYFPKSDFLNAKVGSNSSYIWRSILSARELLKVGLHWRIRNAKSMRIWSDPWLPQPTTFIPQSGNKSLGEEAKVEALMISDGKEWNLPLINEIFCSREAELIKQLPISHSNQPDKLIWRNNANDCFTVKSPYHLQGDLQHKEKSQSSFINNKRDQQWTKLWKMNLPPAVKNFLWRACQNILPTKNNLYKRKVLDIPICPMCLSEPETVEHILWECASANDVLSQLFRTIQKTRIVANFGVELGMRRIILEGDSKKVVTEFNLKKHNGSYFGMIISDVQATMTKLEACRVSHVHREGNYIAHNIAKAALYVSDYVVNMEETPLFYHFL
;
A
#
# COMPACT_ATOMS: atom_id res chain seq x y z
N MET A 1 -2.27 29.05 15.13
CA MET A 1 -2.06 29.01 16.59
C MET A 1 -0.70 28.42 16.96
N ILE A 2 -0.44 27.12 16.74
CA ILE A 2 0.84 26.46 17.08
C ILE A 2 2.08 27.18 16.51
N ALA A 3 2.03 27.59 15.24
CA ALA A 3 3.14 28.30 14.60
C ALA A 3 3.50 29.63 15.31
N TYR A 4 2.52 30.33 15.89
CA TYR A 4 2.77 31.57 16.63
C TYR A 4 3.46 31.30 17.96
N SER A 5 2.99 30.30 18.73
CA SER A 5 3.65 29.89 19.98
C SER A 5 5.09 29.47 19.74
N VAL A 6 5.34 28.74 18.64
CA VAL A 6 6.69 28.39 18.18
C VAL A 6 7.51 29.65 17.90
N ILE A 7 7.01 30.60 17.10
CA ILE A 7 7.73 31.84 16.78
C ILE A 7 8.12 32.61 18.05
N VAL A 8 7.19 32.76 19.00
CA VAL A 8 7.43 33.46 20.27
C VAL A 8 8.49 32.73 21.10
N ALA A 9 8.38 31.41 21.24
CA ALA A 9 9.39 30.61 21.96
C ALA A 9 10.78 30.73 21.33
N TYR A 10 10.86 30.68 19.99
CA TYR A 10 12.13 30.84 19.27
C TYR A 10 12.69 32.25 19.41
N GLU A 11 11.89 33.32 19.36
CA GLU A 11 12.41 34.68 19.55
C GLU A 11 12.86 34.90 21.00
N ALA A 12 12.17 34.33 21.99
CA ALA A 12 12.58 34.35 23.39
C ALA A 12 13.93 33.63 23.58
N ILE A 13 14.06 32.40 23.08
CA ILE A 13 15.32 31.63 23.10
C ILE A 13 16.42 32.36 22.32
N HIS A 14 16.13 32.89 21.14
CA HIS A 14 17.11 33.60 20.32
C HIS A 14 17.60 34.88 21.03
N THR A 15 16.71 35.59 21.72
CA THR A 15 17.06 36.79 22.50
C THR A 15 18.06 36.43 23.61
N THR A 16 17.82 35.33 24.35
CA THR A 16 18.76 34.87 25.39
C THR A 16 20.11 34.43 24.82
N GLN A 17 20.17 33.94 23.58
CA GLN A 17 21.40 33.47 22.95
C GLN A 17 22.21 34.52 22.18
N SER A 18 21.56 35.56 21.64
CA SER A 18 22.19 36.45 20.64
C SER A 18 22.24 37.91 21.06
N LYS A 19 21.29 38.38 21.89
CA LYS A 19 21.08 39.82 22.12
C LYS A 19 21.39 40.27 23.55
N MET A 20 21.55 39.34 24.49
CA MET A 20 21.80 39.68 25.89
C MET A 20 23.28 40.01 26.14
N LYS A 21 23.53 41.26 26.53
CA LYS A 21 24.81 41.80 27.01
C LYS A 21 24.59 42.36 28.43
N GLY A 22 25.59 42.26 29.30
CA GLY A 22 25.52 42.74 30.69
C GLY A 22 25.58 41.63 31.74
N SER A 23 25.51 42.00 33.03
CA SER A 23 25.73 41.12 34.18
C SER A 23 24.56 40.18 34.52
N LYS A 24 23.34 40.47 34.03
CA LYS A 24 22.15 39.66 34.30
C LYS A 24 22.03 38.50 33.31
N GLY A 25 22.26 37.27 33.78
CA GLY A 25 22.01 36.05 33.01
C GLY A 25 20.56 35.59 33.12
N PHE A 26 20.04 34.97 32.06
CA PHE A 26 18.68 34.42 31.97
C PHE A 26 18.68 32.92 31.67
N MET A 27 17.56 32.27 31.97
CA MET A 27 17.35 30.84 31.74
C MET A 27 15.95 30.57 31.19
N ALA A 28 15.85 29.58 30.31
CA ALA A 28 14.59 28.97 29.93
C ALA A 28 14.58 27.49 30.36
N LEU A 29 13.51 27.07 31.03
CA LEU A 29 13.27 25.68 31.39
C LEU A 29 12.22 25.11 30.43
N LYS A 30 12.62 24.14 29.62
CA LYS A 30 11.66 23.27 28.93
C LYS A 30 11.27 22.15 29.88
N MET A 31 10.01 22.13 30.26
CA MET A 31 9.41 21.19 31.19
C MET A 31 8.54 20.19 30.42
N ASP A 32 8.74 18.91 30.69
CA ASP A 32 7.95 17.80 30.14
C ASP A 32 7.15 17.14 31.26
N MET A 33 5.82 17.02 31.09
CA MET A 33 4.95 16.40 32.09
C MET A 33 4.89 14.88 31.91
N SER A 34 5.21 14.14 32.97
CA SER A 34 5.22 12.67 32.96
C SER A 34 3.80 12.12 32.86
N LYS A 35 3.48 11.44 31.75
CA LYS A 35 2.15 10.85 31.49
C LYS A 35 1.01 11.86 31.76
N ALA A 36 1.11 13.05 31.18
CA ALA A 36 0.31 14.23 31.49
C ALA A 36 -1.20 13.96 31.65
N ASN A 37 -1.81 13.21 30.73
CA ASN A 37 -3.23 12.88 30.79
C ASN A 37 -3.59 11.87 31.89
N ASN A 38 -2.70 10.94 32.24
CA ASN A 38 -3.03 9.80 33.09
C ASN A 38 -2.90 10.12 34.59
N ARG A 39 -2.31 11.26 34.94
CA ARG A 39 -1.95 11.60 36.32
C ARG A 39 -2.84 12.66 36.96
N LEU A 40 -3.67 13.34 36.17
CA LEU A 40 -4.49 14.44 36.63
C LEU A 40 -5.54 13.96 37.64
N GLU A 41 -5.54 14.50 38.85
CA GLU A 41 -6.52 14.16 39.90
C GLU A 41 -7.90 14.76 39.57
N TRP A 42 -8.96 13.96 39.73
CA TRP A 42 -10.32 14.41 39.42
C TRP A 42 -10.85 15.46 40.41
N SER A 43 -10.48 15.34 41.68
CA SER A 43 -10.81 16.34 42.72
C SER A 43 -10.22 17.71 42.40
N PHE A 44 -9.01 17.73 41.83
CA PHE A 44 -8.38 18.96 41.36
C PHE A 44 -9.12 19.55 40.16
N LEU A 45 -9.43 18.73 39.14
CA LEU A 45 -10.22 19.16 37.99
C LEU A 45 -11.56 19.78 38.41
N GLU A 46 -12.28 19.11 39.31
CA GLU A 46 -13.52 19.63 39.88
C GLU A 46 -13.32 21.00 40.53
N THR A 47 -12.31 21.12 41.38
CA THR A 47 -12.02 22.37 42.12
C THR A 47 -11.70 23.52 41.17
N VAL A 48 -10.88 23.26 40.14
CA VAL A 48 -10.53 24.26 39.11
C VAL A 48 -11.78 24.70 38.36
N MET A 49 -12.63 23.76 37.91
CA MET A 49 -13.86 24.10 37.19
C MET A 49 -14.85 24.89 38.06
N ARG A 50 -14.98 24.53 39.34
CA ARG A 50 -15.79 25.31 40.30
C ARG A 50 -15.26 26.72 40.45
N LYS A 51 -13.93 26.88 40.55
CA LYS A 51 -13.29 28.19 40.71
C LYS A 51 -13.42 29.09 39.47
N ILE A 52 -13.39 28.50 38.28
CA ILE A 52 -13.62 29.21 37.01
C ILE A 52 -15.10 29.65 36.87
N GLY A 53 -16.02 29.03 37.62
CA GLY A 53 -17.43 29.42 37.66
C GLY A 53 -18.35 28.53 36.82
N PHE A 54 -17.93 27.31 36.48
CA PHE A 54 -18.81 26.36 35.80
C PHE A 54 -19.98 25.93 36.69
N ASN A 55 -21.16 25.75 36.09
CA ASN A 55 -22.35 25.28 36.80
C ASN A 55 -22.14 23.88 37.40
N SER A 56 -22.61 23.65 38.62
CA SER A 56 -22.45 22.38 39.34
C SER A 56 -22.98 21.16 38.58
N ARG A 57 -24.10 21.30 37.85
CA ARG A 57 -24.66 20.23 37.02
C ARG A 57 -23.73 19.88 35.85
N TRP A 58 -23.13 20.89 35.23
CA TRP A 58 -22.17 20.69 34.15
C TRP A 58 -20.89 19.99 34.64
N ILE A 59 -20.38 20.41 35.79
CA ILE A 59 -19.23 19.78 36.44
C ILE A 59 -19.53 18.30 36.74
N ALA A 60 -20.70 18.00 37.31
CA ALA A 60 -21.10 16.63 37.61
C ALA A 60 -21.19 15.75 36.35
N LEU A 61 -21.66 16.30 35.21
CA LEU A 61 -21.68 15.58 33.94
C LEU A 61 -20.27 15.28 33.43
N ILE A 62 -19.37 16.28 33.44
CA ILE A 62 -17.98 16.09 33.02
C ILE A 62 -17.27 15.07 33.92
N LEU A 63 -17.44 15.17 35.24
CA LEU A 63 -16.86 14.23 36.19
C LEU A 63 -17.38 12.81 35.97
N ARG A 64 -18.67 12.63 35.66
CA ARG A 64 -19.20 11.31 35.26
C ARG A 64 -18.52 10.78 33.99
N CYS A 65 -18.29 11.62 32.98
CA CYS A 65 -17.61 11.20 31.75
C CYS A 65 -16.18 10.70 31.99
N VAL A 66 -15.43 11.33 32.91
CA VAL A 66 -14.04 10.94 33.18
C VAL A 66 -13.92 9.81 34.22
N SER A 67 -14.83 9.73 35.19
CA SER A 67 -14.73 8.79 36.32
C SER A 67 -15.36 7.41 36.08
N THR A 68 -16.32 7.29 35.16
CA THR A 68 -17.04 6.03 34.91
C THR A 68 -16.33 5.08 33.94
N VAL A 69 -15.16 5.46 33.45
CA VAL A 69 -14.40 4.68 32.45
C VAL A 69 -13.83 3.41 33.08
N SER A 70 -13.93 2.28 32.39
CA SER A 70 -13.23 1.04 32.73
C SER A 70 -12.21 0.68 31.66
N TYR A 71 -11.05 0.19 32.06
CA TYR A 71 -10.00 -0.26 31.15
C TYR A 71 -9.82 -1.78 31.24
N SER A 72 -9.40 -2.40 30.13
CA SER A 72 -8.92 -3.78 30.08
C SER A 72 -7.58 -3.81 29.36
N LEU A 73 -6.64 -4.60 29.86
CA LEU A 73 -5.35 -4.81 29.21
C LEU A 73 -5.48 -5.92 28.18
N LEU A 74 -4.99 -5.72 26.96
CA LEU A 74 -4.81 -6.81 26.01
C LEU A 74 -3.45 -7.45 26.25
N ILE A 75 -3.43 -8.70 26.74
CA ILE A 75 -2.23 -9.52 26.85
C ILE A 75 -2.32 -10.58 25.76
N ASN A 76 -1.37 -10.59 24.82
CA ASN A 76 -1.36 -11.49 23.65
C ASN A 76 -2.65 -11.46 22.81
N GLY A 77 -3.30 -10.30 22.73
CA GLY A 77 -4.56 -10.12 21.99
C GLY A 77 -5.82 -10.56 22.75
N ILE A 78 -5.68 -11.06 23.99
CA ILE A 78 -6.80 -11.46 24.84
C ILE A 78 -7.05 -10.38 25.89
N PRO A 79 -8.26 -9.80 25.96
CA PRO A 79 -8.61 -8.81 26.98
C PRO A 79 -8.63 -9.47 28.36
N GLN A 80 -7.96 -8.82 29.31
CA GLN A 80 -7.94 -9.23 30.71
C GLN A 80 -9.13 -8.63 31.48
N SER A 81 -9.20 -8.91 32.78
CA SER A 81 -10.22 -8.34 33.66
C SER A 81 -10.24 -6.81 33.62
N ASN A 82 -11.44 -6.26 33.77
CA ASN A 82 -11.65 -4.82 33.80
C ASN A 82 -11.12 -4.24 35.11
N PHE A 83 -10.47 -3.09 35.02
CA PHE A 83 -10.09 -2.29 36.18
C PHE A 83 -10.55 -0.84 36.00
N GLN A 84 -10.84 -0.18 37.12
CA GLN A 84 -11.28 1.21 37.14
C GLN A 84 -10.09 2.12 37.48
N PRO A 85 -9.87 3.21 36.73
CA PRO A 85 -8.91 4.23 37.11
C PRO A 85 -9.43 5.01 38.32
N SER A 86 -8.52 5.56 39.12
CA SER A 86 -8.86 6.53 40.18
C SER A 86 -8.59 7.99 39.77
N ARG A 87 -7.89 8.19 38.64
CA ARG A 87 -7.44 9.49 38.15
C ARG A 87 -7.15 9.46 36.65
N GLY A 88 -6.93 10.64 36.10
CA GLY A 88 -6.54 10.86 34.72
C GLY A 88 -7.72 11.07 33.78
N ILE A 89 -7.42 11.66 32.63
CA ILE A 89 -8.35 11.96 31.54
C ILE A 89 -8.05 11.09 30.33
N ARG A 90 -9.07 10.80 29.53
CA ARG A 90 -8.99 9.79 28.47
C ARG A 90 -8.19 10.28 27.27
N GLN A 91 -7.18 9.53 26.84
CA GLN A 91 -6.46 9.83 25.60
C GLN A 91 -7.34 9.51 24.38
N GLY A 92 -7.41 10.45 23.43
CA GLY A 92 -8.26 10.33 22.24
C GLY A 92 -9.72 10.74 22.42
N ASP A 93 -10.11 11.14 23.64
CA ASP A 93 -11.41 11.78 23.89
C ASP A 93 -11.36 13.25 23.44
N PRO A 94 -12.32 13.73 22.63
CA PRO A 94 -12.42 15.13 22.23
C PRO A 94 -12.44 16.13 23.38
N LEU A 95 -12.95 15.77 24.57
CA LEU A 95 -13.03 16.68 25.72
C LEU A 95 -11.71 16.82 26.49
N SER A 96 -10.93 15.75 26.56
CA SER A 96 -9.71 15.69 27.38
C SER A 96 -8.72 16.83 27.12
N PRO A 97 -8.41 17.23 25.86
CA PRO A 97 -7.50 18.36 25.62
C PRO A 97 -7.96 19.66 26.27
N TYR A 98 -9.27 19.93 26.27
CA TYR A 98 -9.83 21.14 26.88
C TYR A 98 -9.76 21.08 28.41
N LEU A 99 -10.09 19.93 28.99
CA LEU A 99 -9.98 19.71 30.45
C LEU A 99 -8.53 19.86 30.92
N PHE A 100 -7.58 19.36 30.13
CA PHE A 100 -6.15 19.54 30.42
C PHE A 100 -5.75 21.01 30.43
N ILE A 101 -6.19 21.78 29.43
CA ILE A 101 -5.89 23.22 29.33
C ILE A 101 -6.48 23.96 30.53
N LEU A 102 -7.72 23.68 30.92
CA LEU A 102 -8.34 24.28 32.10
C LEU A 102 -7.53 24.02 33.37
N CYS A 103 -7.01 22.80 33.56
CA CYS A 103 -6.14 22.49 34.68
C CYS A 103 -4.80 23.20 34.61
N SER A 104 -4.20 23.33 33.43
CA SER A 104 -2.93 24.05 33.25
C SER A 104 -3.05 25.56 33.56
N GLU A 105 -4.25 26.13 33.43
CA GLU A 105 -4.52 27.53 33.80
C GLU A 105 -4.19 27.79 35.28
N ALA A 106 -4.41 26.82 36.18
CA ALA A 106 -4.05 26.96 37.59
C ALA A 106 -2.54 27.20 37.78
N LEU A 107 -1.69 26.52 37.00
CA LEU A 107 -0.25 26.75 37.02
C LEU A 107 0.11 28.14 36.47
N THR A 108 -0.52 28.55 35.38
CA THR A 108 -0.39 29.92 34.83
C THR A 108 -0.73 30.97 35.88
N GLN A 109 -1.82 30.79 36.63
CA GLN A 109 -2.22 31.74 37.67
C GLN A 109 -1.23 31.79 38.85
N LEU A 110 -0.64 30.66 39.26
CA LEU A 110 0.40 30.65 40.28
C LEU A 110 1.65 31.42 39.83
N ILE A 111 2.05 31.27 38.57
CA ILE A 111 3.19 32.00 37.98
C ILE A 111 2.87 33.49 37.89
N ASN A 112 1.69 33.86 37.39
CA ASN A 112 1.26 35.26 37.29
C ASN A 112 1.23 35.94 38.66
N LYS A 113 0.78 35.24 39.71
CA LYS A 113 0.79 35.76 41.08
C LYS A 113 2.23 36.03 41.57
N ALA A 114 3.17 35.15 41.26
CA ALA A 114 4.58 35.35 41.60
C ALA A 114 5.24 36.47 40.78
N GLU A 115 4.84 36.63 39.52
CA GLU A 115 5.27 37.75 38.66
C GLU A 115 4.77 39.10 39.20
N LEU A 116 3.47 39.20 39.54
CA LEU A 116 2.88 40.40 40.14
C LEU A 116 3.54 40.75 41.48
N ALA A 117 3.92 39.75 42.27
CA ALA A 117 4.68 39.92 43.51
C ALA A 117 6.17 40.23 43.28
N ARG A 118 6.63 40.36 42.02
CA ARG A 118 8.03 40.59 41.63
C ARG A 118 9.01 39.51 42.13
N GLN A 119 8.51 38.29 42.32
CA GLN A 119 9.33 37.13 42.70
C GLN A 119 9.89 36.39 41.49
N ILE A 120 9.31 36.60 40.31
CA ILE A 120 9.76 36.08 39.01
C ILE A 120 9.73 37.23 38.01
N THR A 121 10.81 37.42 37.25
CA THR A 121 10.95 38.60 36.37
C THR A 121 10.61 38.30 34.91
N GLY A 122 10.75 37.05 34.46
CA GLY A 122 10.60 36.69 33.04
C GLY A 122 11.80 37.07 32.18
N ILE A 123 11.72 36.80 30.87
CA ILE A 123 12.71 37.19 29.88
C ILE A 123 12.21 38.38 29.06
N PRO A 124 13.00 39.46 28.90
CA PRO A 124 12.66 40.56 28.02
C PRO A 124 12.77 40.14 26.55
N ILE A 125 11.71 40.42 25.79
CA ILE A 125 11.65 40.32 24.32
C ILE A 125 11.36 41.68 23.71
N ALA A 126 11.48 41.81 22.38
CA ALA A 126 11.21 43.04 21.65
C ALA A 126 11.98 44.27 22.20
N MET A 127 13.28 44.09 22.49
CA MET A 127 14.15 45.13 23.07
C MET A 127 13.72 45.59 24.47
N GLY A 128 13.13 44.70 25.28
CA GLY A 128 12.76 45.00 26.67
C GLY A 128 11.37 45.61 26.83
N LYS A 129 10.56 45.65 25.77
CA LYS A 129 9.19 46.18 25.81
C LYS A 129 8.17 45.19 26.36
N LEU A 130 8.44 43.89 26.25
CA LEU A 130 7.59 42.83 26.79
C LEU A 130 8.43 41.83 27.57
N TYR A 131 7.87 41.31 28.64
CA TYR A 131 8.44 40.23 29.44
C TYR A 131 7.58 38.98 29.25
N ILE A 132 8.23 37.83 29.05
CA ILE A 132 7.56 36.53 28.98
C ILE A 132 8.05 35.69 30.13
N THR A 133 7.12 35.18 30.94
CA THR A 133 7.40 34.23 32.03
C THR A 133 7.16 32.78 31.62
N HIS A 134 6.13 32.52 30.82
CA HIS A 134 5.78 31.15 30.44
C HIS A 134 5.08 31.07 29.07
N LEU A 135 5.21 29.91 28.40
CA LEU A 135 4.50 29.53 27.19
C LEU A 135 4.07 28.07 27.33
N PHE A 136 2.76 27.84 27.43
CA PHE A 136 2.19 26.50 27.52
C PHE A 136 1.50 26.12 26.22
N LEU A 137 1.81 24.93 25.72
CA LEU A 137 1.08 24.33 24.60
C LEU A 137 0.81 22.86 24.92
N ALA A 138 -0.40 22.59 25.40
CA ALA A 138 -0.75 21.29 25.96
C ALA A 138 0.29 20.86 27.02
N ASP A 139 0.95 19.72 26.84
CA ASP A 139 1.96 19.17 27.74
C ASP A 139 3.36 19.79 27.60
N ASP A 140 3.64 20.45 26.47
CA ASP A 140 4.90 21.14 26.23
C ASP A 140 4.91 22.52 26.93
N CYS A 141 5.66 22.62 28.04
CA CYS A 141 5.74 23.82 28.85
C CYS A 141 7.12 24.47 28.75
N MET A 142 7.17 25.76 28.43
CA MET A 142 8.39 26.56 28.47
C MET A 142 8.25 27.65 29.53
N LEU A 143 9.22 27.72 30.43
CA LEU A 143 9.30 28.71 31.49
C LEU A 143 10.54 29.57 31.28
N PHE A 144 10.44 30.86 31.55
CA PHE A 144 11.44 31.88 31.23
C PHE A 144 11.64 32.78 32.44
N TYR A 145 12.87 32.91 32.93
CA TYR A 145 13.16 33.69 34.14
C TYR A 145 14.66 34.02 34.25
N GLN A 146 15.02 34.84 35.25
CA GLN A 146 16.42 35.19 35.47
C GLN A 146 17.18 34.00 36.06
N ALA A 147 18.44 33.79 35.63
CA ALA A 147 19.28 32.67 36.07
C ALA A 147 19.90 32.94 37.45
N VAL A 148 19.05 33.16 38.45
CA VAL A 148 19.41 33.42 39.85
C VAL A 148 18.73 32.43 40.78
N GLU A 149 19.36 32.15 41.91
CA GLU A 149 18.87 31.16 42.88
C GLU A 149 17.48 31.50 43.44
N MET A 150 17.21 32.77 43.73
CA MET A 150 15.94 33.21 44.30
C MET A 150 14.75 32.90 43.39
N GLU A 151 14.84 33.25 42.10
CA GLU A 151 13.78 32.95 41.12
C GLU A 151 13.61 31.44 40.90
N TRP A 152 14.72 30.69 40.87
CA TRP A 152 14.66 29.23 40.76
C TRP A 152 13.93 28.60 41.95
N ARG A 153 14.29 28.98 43.18
CA ARG A 153 13.64 28.45 44.40
C ARG A 153 12.14 28.72 44.39
N LYS A 154 11.72 29.92 43.97
CA LYS A 154 10.30 30.25 43.85
C LYS A 154 9.60 29.43 42.77
N MET A 155 10.25 29.23 41.63
CA MET A 155 9.70 28.38 40.56
C MET A 155 9.53 26.93 41.04
N LEU A 156 10.50 26.40 41.78
CA LEU A 156 10.43 25.06 42.35
C LEU A 156 9.30 24.92 43.37
N GLU A 157 9.08 25.93 44.21
CA GLU A 157 7.96 26.00 45.15
C GLU A 157 6.61 25.93 44.41
N ILE A 158 6.43 26.76 43.37
CA ILE A 158 5.20 26.78 42.55
C ILE A 158 4.96 25.42 41.88
N VAL A 159 6.00 24.85 41.30
CA VAL A 159 5.94 23.53 40.67
C VAL A 159 5.53 22.47 41.69
N ASN A 160 6.21 22.41 42.84
CA ASN A 160 5.94 21.39 43.86
C ASN A 160 4.50 21.49 44.38
N GLN A 161 4.03 22.71 44.64
CA GLN A 161 2.64 22.96 45.04
C GLN A 161 1.66 22.48 43.97
N TYR A 162 1.94 22.78 42.70
CA TYR A 162 1.09 22.32 41.60
C TYR A 162 1.12 20.80 41.41
N GLU A 163 2.29 20.16 41.54
CA GLU A 163 2.43 18.69 41.46
C GLU A 163 1.66 17.98 42.58
N GLU A 164 1.69 18.52 43.80
CA GLU A 164 1.02 17.96 44.96
C GLU A 164 -0.51 17.98 44.79
N VAL A 165 -1.07 19.10 44.33
CA VAL A 165 -2.52 19.26 44.22
C VAL A 165 -3.08 18.66 42.93
N SER A 166 -2.38 18.79 41.80
CA SER A 166 -2.87 18.31 40.50
C SER A 166 -2.61 16.81 40.24
N GLY A 167 -1.67 16.21 40.99
CA GLY A 167 -1.12 14.88 40.73
C GLY A 167 -0.16 14.81 39.54
N GLN A 168 0.03 15.90 38.79
CA GLN A 168 1.02 15.95 37.71
C GLN A 168 2.44 15.86 38.28
N ARG A 169 3.37 15.37 37.46
CA ARG A 169 4.79 15.24 37.84
C ARG A 169 5.68 15.59 36.66
N ILE A 170 6.73 16.37 36.88
CA ILE A 170 7.74 16.71 35.89
C ILE A 170 8.62 15.49 35.60
N ASN A 171 8.87 15.29 34.32
CA ASN A 171 9.83 14.34 33.83
C ASN A 171 11.22 15.00 33.72
N LYS A 172 12.03 14.87 34.76
CA LYS A 172 13.39 15.45 34.81
C LYS A 172 14.30 14.93 33.70
N ASN A 173 14.08 13.70 33.20
CA ASN A 173 14.89 13.09 32.14
C ASN A 173 14.58 13.65 30.74
N LYS A 174 13.37 14.17 30.53
CA LYS A 174 12.94 14.77 29.26
C LYS A 174 12.93 16.30 29.28
N SER A 175 12.98 16.89 30.47
CA SER A 175 13.11 18.33 30.66
C SER A 175 14.55 18.78 30.36
N SER A 176 14.72 20.03 29.95
CA SER A 176 16.02 20.59 29.56
C SER A 176 16.14 22.07 29.94
N LEU A 177 17.31 22.47 30.43
CA LEU A 177 17.60 23.85 30.82
C LEU A 177 18.44 24.56 29.75
N PHE A 178 17.97 25.72 29.29
CA PHE A 178 18.63 26.60 28.33
C PHE A 178 19.14 27.84 29.05
N PHE A 179 20.43 28.13 28.95
CA PHE A 179 21.03 29.31 29.58
C PHE A 179 21.43 30.35 28.55
N SER A 180 21.31 31.62 28.92
CA SER A 180 21.86 32.74 28.13
C SER A 180 23.39 32.71 28.08
N LYS A 181 23.97 33.35 27.06
CA LYS A 181 25.44 33.37 26.87
C LYS A 181 26.18 34.08 28.00
N ASN A 182 25.57 35.12 28.58
CA ASN A 182 26.13 35.92 29.66
C ASN A 182 25.85 35.36 31.06
N THR A 183 25.21 34.19 31.19
CA THR A 183 25.08 33.52 32.49
C THR A 183 26.44 32.93 32.92
N ASN A 184 26.88 33.28 34.13
CA ASN A 184 28.12 32.79 34.73
C ASN A 184 28.15 31.26 34.85
N LEU A 185 29.33 30.66 34.65
CA LEU A 185 29.49 29.21 34.69
C LEU A 185 29.16 28.62 36.08
N SER A 186 29.53 29.31 37.16
CA SER A 186 29.19 28.90 38.53
C SER A 186 27.67 28.83 38.74
N SER A 187 26.92 29.83 38.25
CA SER A 187 25.46 29.85 38.32
C SER A 187 24.83 28.76 37.45
N LYS A 188 25.39 28.47 36.27
CA LYS A 188 24.92 27.35 35.42
C LYS A 188 25.08 26.02 36.13
N ASN A 189 26.27 25.75 36.68
CA ASN A 189 26.56 24.49 37.36
C ASN A 189 25.69 24.31 38.60
N PHE A 190 25.54 25.38 39.39
CA PHE A 190 24.68 25.40 40.57
C PHE A 190 23.20 25.15 40.24
N LEU A 191 22.65 25.85 39.24
CA LEU A 191 21.25 25.66 38.85
C LEU A 191 21.02 24.28 38.22
N THR A 192 21.98 23.77 37.45
CA THR A 192 21.89 22.42 36.86
C THR A 192 21.94 21.33 37.93
N SER A 193 22.81 21.46 38.94
CA SER A 193 22.90 20.50 40.05
C SER A 193 21.66 20.54 40.93
N MET A 194 21.17 21.74 41.27
CA MET A 194 19.98 21.91 42.09
C MET A 194 18.70 21.45 41.38
N ALA A 195 18.60 21.64 40.06
CA ALA A 195 17.45 21.16 39.29
C ALA A 195 17.42 19.64 39.14
N GLY A 196 18.59 18.98 39.09
CA GLY A 196 18.69 17.57 38.70
C GLY A 196 18.20 17.32 37.27
N ILE A 197 18.25 18.35 36.42
CA ILE A 197 17.84 18.33 35.01
C ILE A 197 19.11 18.46 34.16
N ARG A 198 19.17 17.73 33.04
CA ARG A 198 20.32 17.79 32.14
C ARG A 198 20.44 19.18 31.49
N GLY A 199 21.66 19.70 31.37
CA GLY A 199 21.95 20.86 30.52
C GLY A 199 21.72 20.56 29.04
N THR A 200 21.49 21.60 28.23
CA THR A 200 21.15 21.47 26.80
C THR A 200 22.11 20.58 26.00
N ASN A 201 21.56 19.72 25.16
CA ASN A 201 22.29 19.07 24.07
C ASN A 201 21.91 19.69 22.72
N SER A 202 22.81 19.60 21.72
CA SER A 202 22.56 20.08 20.35
C SER A 202 21.43 19.35 19.59
N GLN A 203 20.80 18.34 20.22
CA GLN A 203 19.74 17.51 19.65
C GLN A 203 18.35 17.76 20.27
N ASP A 204 18.23 18.64 21.27
CA ASP A 204 16.96 18.89 21.93
C ASP A 204 15.96 19.51 20.94
N LYS A 205 14.70 19.05 21.00
CA LYS A 205 13.62 19.50 20.10
C LYS A 205 12.50 20.18 20.90
N TYR A 206 11.92 21.24 20.35
CA TYR A 206 10.70 21.88 20.84
C TYR A 206 9.65 21.81 19.72
N LEU A 207 8.49 21.20 19.99
CA LEU A 207 7.40 21.00 19.02
C LEU A 207 7.86 20.41 17.67
N GLY A 208 8.77 19.44 17.74
CA GLY A 208 9.32 18.74 16.57
C GLY A 208 10.38 19.52 15.79
N LEU A 209 10.73 20.73 16.20
CA LEU A 209 11.76 21.58 15.61
C LEU A 209 12.99 21.66 16.55
N PRO A 210 14.21 21.96 16.04
CA PRO A 210 15.42 22.02 16.86
C PRO A 210 15.34 23.13 17.91
N ALA A 211 15.38 22.82 19.20
CA ALA A 211 15.13 23.79 20.29
C ALA A 211 16.08 24.99 20.27
N LEU A 212 17.28 24.82 19.71
CA LEU A 212 18.22 25.90 19.43
C LEU A 212 18.46 25.98 17.92
N VAL A 213 18.16 27.14 17.34
CA VAL A 213 18.59 27.48 15.98
C VAL A 213 19.82 28.37 16.10
N CYS A 214 20.98 27.73 16.14
CA CYS A 214 22.27 28.41 16.16
C CYS A 214 22.66 28.85 14.73
N ARG A 215 23.79 29.57 14.61
CA ARG A 215 24.32 30.08 13.32
C ARG A 215 24.48 28.98 12.24
N SER A 216 24.55 27.71 12.63
CA SER A 216 24.69 26.51 11.77
C SER A 216 23.34 25.94 11.29
N ARG A 217 22.60 26.74 10.52
CA ARG A 217 21.26 26.38 9.98
C ARG A 217 21.20 25.05 9.19
N CYS A 218 22.31 24.57 8.61
CA CYS A 218 22.31 23.34 7.80
C CYS A 218 22.27 22.04 8.63
N LYS A 219 22.87 22.01 9.83
CA LYS A 219 22.90 20.79 10.68
C LYS A 219 21.55 20.52 11.32
N GLU A 220 20.85 21.59 11.71
CA GLU A 220 19.57 21.57 12.42
C GLU A 220 18.42 21.03 11.56
N PHE A 221 18.40 21.36 10.26
CA PHE A 221 17.38 20.86 9.33
C PHE A 221 17.76 19.56 8.60
N LYS A 222 18.92 18.95 8.93
CA LYS A 222 19.31 17.66 8.35
C LYS A 222 18.31 16.55 8.67
N ALA A 223 17.66 16.61 9.84
CA ALA A 223 16.60 15.68 10.21
C ALA A 223 15.42 15.66 9.21
N ILE A 224 15.15 16.77 8.50
CA ILE A 224 14.14 16.81 7.43
C ILE A 224 14.60 15.98 6.24
N LEU A 225 15.86 16.16 5.81
CA LEU A 225 16.46 15.37 4.74
C LEU A 225 16.49 13.88 5.08
N ASP A 226 16.89 13.54 6.30
CA ASP A 226 16.96 12.15 6.75
C ASP A 226 15.57 11.51 6.73
N ARG A 227 14.54 12.20 7.24
CA ARG A 227 13.14 11.72 7.18
C ARG A 227 12.65 11.49 5.75
N VAL A 228 12.92 12.42 4.85
CA VAL A 228 12.57 12.30 3.42
C VAL A 228 13.31 11.11 2.79
N SER A 229 14.61 10.99 3.05
CA SER A 229 15.45 9.90 2.55
C SER A 229 14.98 8.54 3.05
N THR A 230 14.70 8.38 4.34
CA THR A 230 14.20 7.12 4.94
C THR A 230 12.87 6.70 4.32
N LYS A 231 11.90 7.63 4.18
CA LYS A 231 10.61 7.33 3.54
C LYS A 231 10.79 6.93 2.07
N MET A 232 11.60 7.67 1.32
CA MET A 232 11.88 7.36 -0.08
C MET A 232 12.56 6.01 -0.26
N ASN A 233 13.54 5.68 0.58
CA ASN A 233 14.21 4.38 0.54
C ASN A 233 13.24 3.25 0.86
N HIS A 234 12.36 3.42 1.84
CA HIS A 234 11.30 2.45 2.12
C HIS A 234 10.36 2.24 0.91
N TRP A 235 10.04 3.30 0.16
CA TRP A 235 9.20 3.19 -1.05
C TRP A 235 9.93 2.65 -2.28
N LYS A 236 11.26 2.77 -2.36
CA LYS A 236 12.03 2.18 -3.48
C LYS A 236 11.88 0.66 -3.53
N HIS A 237 11.65 0.01 -2.39
CA HIS A 237 11.41 -1.44 -2.30
C HIS A 237 9.97 -1.85 -2.65
N LYS A 238 9.05 -0.89 -2.83
CA LYS A 238 7.67 -1.15 -3.25
C LYS A 238 7.55 -0.91 -4.75
N PHE A 239 7.02 -1.86 -5.51
CA PHE A 239 6.75 -1.71 -6.94
C PHE A 239 5.58 -0.73 -7.18
N LEU A 240 5.83 0.56 -6.99
CA LEU A 240 4.83 1.62 -7.17
C LEU A 240 4.80 2.08 -8.63
N SER A 241 3.59 2.17 -9.19
CA SER A 241 3.34 2.81 -10.50
C SER A 241 3.78 4.28 -10.49
N GLN A 242 3.96 4.86 -11.68
CA GLN A 242 4.39 6.26 -11.82
C GLN A 242 3.37 7.25 -11.23
N ALA A 243 2.07 7.02 -11.42
CA ALA A 243 1.01 7.83 -10.81
C ALA A 243 1.07 7.78 -9.27
N TRP A 244 1.26 6.59 -8.71
CA TRP A 244 1.41 6.42 -7.25
C TRP A 244 2.66 7.11 -6.70
N ARG A 245 3.79 7.08 -7.43
CA ARG A 245 5.00 7.84 -7.05
C ARG A 245 4.74 9.34 -6.99
N GLU A 246 3.97 9.87 -7.93
CA GLU A 246 3.65 11.30 -8.00
C GLU A 246 2.83 11.73 -6.79
N ILE A 247 1.77 10.97 -6.49
CA ILE A 247 0.88 11.22 -5.36
C ILE A 247 1.68 11.14 -4.05
N MET A 248 2.54 10.13 -3.87
CA MET A 248 3.36 10.00 -2.67
C MET A 248 4.35 11.17 -2.50
N LEU A 249 4.95 11.65 -3.58
CA LEU A 249 5.81 12.83 -3.54
C LEU A 249 5.03 14.08 -3.12
N LYS A 250 3.86 14.33 -3.73
CA LYS A 250 3.04 15.52 -3.47
C LYS A 250 2.40 15.50 -2.07
N VAL A 251 1.78 14.39 -1.68
CA VAL A 251 1.00 14.31 -0.43
C VAL A 251 1.91 14.13 0.78
N VAL A 252 2.96 13.31 0.67
CA VAL A 252 3.76 12.94 1.84
C VAL A 252 5.09 13.69 1.87
N ILE A 253 5.86 13.69 0.78
CA ILE A 253 7.20 14.30 0.80
C ILE A 253 7.14 15.81 0.88
N GLN A 254 6.26 16.47 0.12
CA GLN A 254 6.13 17.92 0.16
C GLN A 254 5.53 18.41 1.49
N ALA A 255 4.70 17.61 2.17
CA ALA A 255 4.12 17.97 3.47
C ALA A 255 5.13 17.99 4.63
N ILE A 256 6.17 17.16 4.59
CA ILE A 256 7.18 17.06 5.66
C ILE A 256 7.86 18.40 5.95
N PRO A 257 8.41 19.14 4.97
CA PRO A 257 9.03 20.43 5.24
C PRO A 257 8.02 21.57 5.45
N THR A 258 6.75 21.43 5.06
CA THR A 258 5.76 22.52 5.12
C THR A 258 5.63 23.12 6.52
N TYR A 259 5.62 22.29 7.57
CA TYR A 259 5.55 22.77 8.95
C TYR A 259 6.76 23.63 9.32
N SER A 260 7.97 23.17 8.99
CA SER A 260 9.20 23.94 9.24
C SER A 260 9.28 25.20 8.37
N MET A 261 8.81 25.15 7.12
CA MET A 261 8.79 26.29 6.20
C MET A 261 7.85 27.42 6.65
N ARG A 262 6.79 27.09 7.40
CA ARG A 262 5.88 28.10 7.98
C ARG A 262 6.56 28.99 9.03
N VAL A 263 7.58 28.47 9.71
CA VAL A 263 8.29 29.16 10.79
C VAL A 263 9.65 29.69 10.30
N PHE A 264 10.34 28.93 9.46
CA PHE A 264 11.71 29.22 9.04
C PHE A 264 11.87 29.30 7.53
N LYS A 265 12.69 30.25 7.10
CA LYS A 265 13.23 30.27 5.74
C LYS A 265 14.35 29.24 5.61
N LEU A 266 14.05 28.11 4.95
CA LEU A 266 15.03 27.03 4.77
C LEU A 266 16.21 27.47 3.88
N PRO A 267 17.45 27.02 4.17
CA PRO A 267 18.61 27.32 3.34
C PRO A 267 18.47 26.81 1.90
N LYS A 268 18.92 27.60 0.92
CA LYS A 268 18.91 27.20 -0.52
C LYS A 268 19.69 25.90 -0.77
N SER A 269 20.73 25.62 0.00
CA SER A 269 21.50 24.37 -0.07
C SER A 269 20.64 23.14 0.31
N LEU A 270 19.86 23.25 1.38
CA LEU A 270 18.95 22.18 1.83
C LEU A 270 17.87 21.90 0.78
N LEU A 271 17.28 22.96 0.20
CA LEU A 271 16.28 22.83 -0.86
C LEU A 271 16.84 22.13 -2.10
N ARG A 272 18.08 22.45 -2.50
CA ARG A 272 18.76 21.76 -3.61
C ARG A 272 18.95 20.26 -3.31
N GLN A 273 19.30 19.90 -2.08
CA GLN A 273 19.45 18.49 -1.68
C GLN A 273 18.10 17.75 -1.68
N LEU A 274 17.03 18.36 -1.14
CA LEU A 274 15.68 17.80 -1.19
C LEU A 274 15.22 17.59 -2.64
N TYR A 275 15.43 18.58 -3.50
CA TYR A 275 15.08 18.49 -4.91
C TYR A 275 15.85 17.37 -5.61
N SER A 276 17.14 17.21 -5.32
CA SER A 276 17.97 16.12 -5.84
C SER A 276 17.42 14.74 -5.45
N LEU A 277 17.01 14.56 -4.18
CA LEU A 277 16.40 13.31 -3.72
C LEU A 277 15.07 13.00 -4.43
N ILE A 278 14.20 14.01 -4.55
CA ILE A 278 12.92 13.90 -5.27
C ILE A 278 13.16 13.56 -6.74
N LYS A 279 14.08 14.27 -7.40
CA LYS A 279 14.47 14.03 -8.79
C LYS A 279 15.00 12.60 -8.96
N GLY A 280 15.91 12.15 -8.10
CA GLY A 280 16.47 10.80 -8.17
C GLY A 280 15.43 9.70 -7.95
N TYR A 281 14.44 9.92 -7.07
CA TYR A 281 13.35 8.97 -6.84
C TYR A 281 12.37 8.93 -8.03
N TRP A 282 11.97 10.08 -8.55
CA TRP A 282 11.06 10.20 -9.68
C TRP A 282 11.65 9.56 -10.94
N TRP A 283 12.90 9.92 -11.25
CA TRP A 283 13.59 9.48 -12.46
C TRP A 283 14.42 8.20 -12.25
N GLY A 284 14.07 7.31 -11.32
CA GLY A 284 14.85 6.10 -11.00
C GLY A 284 15.25 5.18 -12.18
N LEU A 285 14.73 5.41 -13.38
CA LEU A 285 15.16 4.80 -14.66
C LEU A 285 16.48 5.38 -15.22
N LEU A 286 16.87 6.62 -14.86
CA LEU A 286 18.16 7.23 -15.25
C LEU A 286 19.38 6.48 -14.70
N LYS A 287 19.19 5.54 -13.76
CA LYS A 287 20.25 4.62 -13.31
C LYS A 287 20.74 3.73 -14.47
N TYR A 288 19.89 3.39 -15.42
CA TYR A 288 20.18 2.42 -16.47
C TYR A 288 20.67 3.05 -17.78
N PHE A 289 20.30 4.31 -18.06
CA PHE A 289 20.74 5.07 -19.23
C PHE A 289 20.92 6.56 -18.89
N PRO A 290 22.00 6.93 -18.17
CA PRO A 290 22.20 8.30 -17.68
C PRO A 290 22.65 9.30 -18.76
N LYS A 291 23.21 8.80 -19.88
CA LYS A 291 23.80 9.61 -20.96
C LYS A 291 23.20 9.31 -22.35
N SER A 292 22.15 8.49 -22.41
CA SER A 292 21.60 7.97 -23.66
C SER A 292 20.11 7.73 -23.54
N ASP A 293 19.46 7.49 -24.67
CA ASP A 293 18.06 7.07 -24.71
C ASP A 293 17.94 5.55 -24.53
N PHE A 294 16.73 5.08 -24.20
CA PHE A 294 16.43 3.66 -23.96
C PHE A 294 16.87 2.75 -25.13
N LEU A 295 16.64 3.20 -26.38
CA LEU A 295 16.99 2.45 -27.58
C LEU A 295 18.51 2.23 -27.72
N ASN A 296 19.32 3.18 -27.22
CA ASN A 296 20.77 3.20 -27.37
C ASN A 296 21.54 2.82 -26.09
N ALA A 297 20.83 2.50 -25.01
CA ALA A 297 21.42 2.14 -23.73
C ALA A 297 22.31 0.88 -23.81
N LYS A 298 23.52 0.91 -23.22
CA LYS A 298 24.41 -0.25 -23.18
C LYS A 298 24.23 -1.06 -21.89
N VAL A 299 24.50 -2.38 -21.95
CA VAL A 299 24.54 -3.24 -20.76
C VAL A 299 25.76 -2.85 -19.94
N GLY A 300 25.57 -2.32 -18.73
CA GLY A 300 26.66 -2.05 -17.79
C GLY A 300 27.25 -3.34 -17.18
N SER A 301 28.48 -3.25 -16.69
CA SER A 301 29.23 -4.38 -16.09
C SER A 301 28.51 -5.05 -14.92
N ASN A 302 27.70 -4.30 -14.16
CA ASN A 302 26.95 -4.81 -13.02
C ASN A 302 25.42 -4.65 -13.19
N SER A 303 24.89 -5.16 -14.31
CA SER A 303 23.47 -5.09 -14.68
C SER A 303 22.61 -6.15 -14.00
N SER A 304 21.43 -5.76 -13.48
CA SER A 304 20.47 -6.71 -12.91
C SER A 304 19.87 -7.64 -13.99
N TYR A 305 19.46 -8.84 -13.58
CA TYR A 305 18.81 -9.81 -14.49
C TYR A 305 17.62 -9.20 -15.23
N ILE A 306 16.76 -8.47 -14.52
CA ILE A 306 15.61 -7.76 -15.10
C ILE A 306 16.05 -6.76 -16.18
N TRP A 307 17.13 -6.00 -15.97
CA TRP A 307 17.62 -5.05 -16.96
C TRP A 307 18.14 -5.75 -18.22
N ARG A 308 18.81 -6.90 -18.05
CA ARG A 308 19.22 -7.76 -19.18
C ARG A 308 18.01 -8.29 -19.94
N SER A 309 16.95 -8.72 -19.25
CA SER A 309 15.70 -9.16 -19.89
C SER A 309 15.01 -8.03 -20.66
N ILE A 310 14.97 -6.82 -20.09
CA ILE A 310 14.40 -5.65 -20.77
C ILE A 310 15.22 -5.28 -22.02
N LEU A 311 16.56 -5.31 -21.92
CA LEU A 311 17.42 -5.05 -23.07
C LEU A 311 17.32 -6.14 -24.14
N SER A 312 17.09 -7.40 -23.77
CA SER A 312 16.79 -8.47 -24.72
C SER A 312 15.47 -8.21 -25.47
N ALA A 313 14.41 -7.81 -24.75
CA ALA A 313 13.14 -7.46 -25.38
C ALA A 313 13.23 -6.20 -26.28
N ARG A 314 14.16 -5.28 -25.97
CA ARG A 314 14.40 -4.08 -26.78
C ARG A 314 14.88 -4.41 -28.20
N GLU A 315 15.67 -5.46 -28.39
CA GLU A 315 16.14 -5.82 -29.74
C GLU A 315 14.96 -6.18 -30.65
N LEU A 316 13.94 -6.87 -30.11
CA LEU A 316 12.67 -7.10 -30.82
C LEU A 316 11.92 -5.79 -31.12
N LEU A 317 11.95 -4.82 -30.19
CA LEU A 317 11.34 -3.52 -30.41
C LEU A 317 12.02 -2.76 -31.55
N LYS A 318 13.35 -2.79 -31.65
CA LYS A 318 14.07 -2.13 -32.76
C LYS A 318 13.67 -2.65 -34.13
N VAL A 319 13.35 -3.95 -34.23
CA VAL A 319 12.89 -4.56 -35.49
C VAL A 319 11.48 -4.08 -35.88
N GLY A 320 10.60 -3.85 -34.91
CA GLY A 320 9.22 -3.42 -35.17
C GLY A 320 8.98 -1.91 -35.22
N LEU A 321 9.89 -1.12 -34.63
CA LEU A 321 9.78 0.34 -34.54
C LEU A 321 10.34 1.02 -35.79
N HIS A 322 9.53 1.89 -36.38
CA HIS A 322 9.88 2.61 -37.60
C HIS A 322 9.61 4.10 -37.41
N TRP A 323 10.39 4.95 -38.07
CA TRP A 323 10.15 6.38 -38.06
C TRP A 323 9.21 6.78 -39.19
N ARG A 324 8.17 7.53 -38.84
CA ARG A 324 7.32 8.24 -39.80
C ARG A 324 7.85 9.66 -39.97
N ILE A 325 8.27 9.97 -41.19
CA ILE A 325 8.76 11.29 -41.59
C ILE A 325 7.67 12.33 -41.41
N ARG A 326 7.99 13.42 -40.70
CA ARG A 326 7.15 14.61 -40.61
C ARG A 326 7.97 15.85 -40.92
N ASN A 327 8.67 16.40 -39.94
CA ASN A 327 9.53 17.57 -40.13
C ASN A 327 10.98 17.19 -40.46
N ALA A 328 11.32 15.89 -40.45
CA ALA A 328 12.60 15.32 -40.86
C ALA A 328 13.83 15.80 -40.08
N LYS A 329 13.63 16.51 -38.96
CA LYS A 329 14.71 17.13 -38.16
C LYS A 329 15.30 16.19 -37.13
N SER A 330 14.64 15.08 -36.82
CA SER A 330 15.02 14.18 -35.72
C SER A 330 15.66 12.88 -36.21
N MET A 331 15.58 12.61 -37.52
CA MET A 331 15.92 11.33 -38.13
C MET A 331 17.24 11.42 -38.87
N ARG A 332 18.15 10.48 -38.60
CA ARG A 332 19.41 10.32 -39.34
C ARG A 332 19.21 9.46 -40.58
N ILE A 333 19.80 9.89 -41.70
CA ILE A 333 19.65 9.24 -43.01
C ILE A 333 20.12 7.78 -42.96
N TRP A 334 21.28 7.53 -42.34
CA TRP A 334 22.00 6.25 -42.46
C TRP A 334 21.80 5.28 -41.30
N SER A 335 21.17 5.70 -40.20
CA SER A 335 21.09 4.88 -38.97
C SER A 335 19.69 4.67 -38.43
N ASP A 336 18.71 5.51 -38.81
CA ASP A 336 17.33 5.33 -38.37
C ASP A 336 16.52 4.58 -39.45
N PRO A 337 15.61 3.65 -39.08
CA PRO A 337 14.78 2.92 -40.04
C PRO A 337 13.58 3.77 -40.49
N TRP A 338 13.71 4.40 -41.67
CA TRP A 338 12.72 5.34 -42.21
C TRP A 338 12.25 5.04 -43.63
N LEU A 339 12.93 4.15 -44.35
CA LEU A 339 12.52 3.73 -45.70
C LEU A 339 11.64 2.47 -45.66
N PRO A 340 10.61 2.37 -46.51
CA PRO A 340 9.73 1.19 -46.58
C PRO A 340 10.37 0.06 -47.41
N GLN A 341 11.55 -0.44 -47.00
CA GLN A 341 12.20 -1.60 -47.65
C GLN A 341 11.85 -2.93 -46.96
N PRO A 342 11.87 -4.09 -47.66
CA PRO A 342 11.48 -5.38 -47.06
C PRO A 342 12.44 -5.94 -46.00
N THR A 343 13.68 -5.44 -45.93
CA THR A 343 14.78 -6.07 -45.19
C THR A 343 15.25 -5.24 -44.00
N THR A 344 15.89 -4.10 -44.23
CA THR A 344 16.58 -3.33 -43.18
C THR A 344 15.92 -1.98 -42.87
N PHE A 345 15.03 -1.50 -43.74
CA PHE A 345 14.34 -0.20 -43.63
C PHE A 345 15.30 1.02 -43.56
N ILE A 346 16.57 0.81 -43.87
CA ILE A 346 17.66 1.80 -43.87
C ILE A 346 18.26 1.79 -45.28
N PRO A 347 18.55 2.95 -45.88
CA PRO A 347 19.24 3.00 -47.18
C PRO A 347 20.52 2.16 -47.17
N GLN A 348 20.65 1.25 -48.11
CA GLN A 348 21.82 0.37 -48.27
C GLN A 348 22.82 0.95 -49.27
N SER A 349 22.38 1.84 -50.16
CA SER A 349 23.22 2.45 -51.18
C SER A 349 23.35 3.95 -50.95
N GLY A 350 24.59 4.40 -50.77
CA GLY A 350 24.92 5.80 -51.02
C GLY A 350 26.38 6.17 -50.77
N ASN A 351 26.85 7.14 -51.55
CA ASN A 351 28.13 7.80 -51.27
C ASN A 351 27.96 8.61 -49.97
N LYS A 352 28.83 8.39 -48.97
CA LYS A 352 28.80 9.10 -47.68
C LYS A 352 29.17 10.60 -47.78
N SER A 353 28.84 11.27 -48.88
CA SER A 353 29.16 12.69 -49.11
C SER A 353 28.53 13.62 -48.07
N LEU A 354 27.34 13.28 -47.56
CA LEU A 354 26.64 14.06 -46.53
C LEU A 354 27.12 13.80 -45.08
N GLY A 355 28.05 12.86 -44.85
CA GLY A 355 28.49 12.45 -43.51
C GLY A 355 27.54 11.49 -42.80
N GLU A 356 28.03 10.75 -41.80
CA GLU A 356 27.29 9.66 -41.13
C GLU A 356 26.15 10.14 -40.22
N GLU A 357 26.23 11.36 -39.73
CA GLU A 357 25.24 11.98 -38.83
C GLU A 357 24.23 12.89 -39.56
N ALA A 358 24.22 12.85 -40.90
CA ALA A 358 23.31 13.64 -41.72
C ALA A 358 21.84 13.35 -41.39
N LYS A 359 21.04 14.42 -41.30
CA LYS A 359 19.59 14.34 -41.03
C LYS A 359 18.79 14.29 -42.33
N VAL A 360 17.63 13.65 -42.30
CA VAL A 360 16.74 13.54 -43.47
C VAL A 360 16.29 14.91 -44.00
N GLU A 361 16.22 15.95 -43.14
CA GLU A 361 16.01 17.35 -43.54
C GLU A 361 16.99 17.84 -44.62
N ALA A 362 18.24 17.33 -44.64
CA ALA A 362 19.24 17.71 -45.64
C ALA A 362 18.89 17.23 -47.07
N LEU A 363 17.99 16.26 -47.19
CA LEU A 363 17.47 15.77 -48.47
C LEU A 363 16.27 16.57 -48.96
N MET A 364 15.87 17.64 -48.26
CA MET A 364 14.67 18.42 -48.55
C MET A 364 15.03 19.87 -48.91
N ILE A 365 14.22 20.51 -49.75
CA ILE A 365 14.31 21.92 -50.15
C ILE A 365 13.06 22.66 -49.63
N SER A 366 13.08 24.00 -49.70
CA SER A 366 11.93 24.87 -49.41
C SER A 366 11.40 24.71 -47.98
N ASP A 367 12.32 24.73 -47.01
CA ASP A 367 12.06 24.53 -45.58
C ASP A 367 11.33 23.21 -45.26
N GLY A 368 11.69 22.12 -45.96
CA GLY A 368 11.15 20.78 -45.70
C GLY A 368 9.82 20.49 -46.39
N LYS A 369 9.46 21.26 -47.43
CA LYS A 369 8.20 21.08 -48.17
C LYS A 369 8.34 20.18 -49.40
N GLU A 370 9.55 20.06 -49.96
CA GLU A 370 9.79 19.27 -51.18
C GLU A 370 11.10 18.47 -51.05
N TRP A 371 11.17 17.33 -51.75
CA TRP A 371 12.38 16.52 -51.82
C TRP A 371 13.41 17.14 -52.79
N ASN A 372 14.68 17.13 -52.44
CA ASN A 372 15.78 17.51 -53.32
C ASN A 372 16.05 16.41 -54.35
N LEU A 373 15.27 16.38 -55.43
CA LEU A 373 15.33 15.33 -56.45
C LEU A 373 16.73 15.17 -57.08
N PRO A 374 17.47 16.25 -57.43
CA PRO A 374 18.84 16.12 -57.93
C PRO A 374 19.76 15.41 -56.93
N LEU A 375 19.76 15.85 -55.67
CA LEU A 375 20.61 15.29 -54.61
C LEU A 375 20.26 13.84 -54.29
N ILE A 376 18.96 13.50 -54.27
CA ILE A 376 18.50 12.13 -53.98
C ILE A 376 18.92 11.16 -55.08
N ASN A 377 18.83 11.57 -56.36
CA ASN A 377 19.25 10.73 -57.48
C ASN A 377 20.78 10.55 -57.56
N GLU A 378 21.54 11.52 -57.06
CA GLU A 378 23.00 11.44 -57.00
C GLU A 378 23.48 10.54 -55.86
N ILE A 379 22.80 10.59 -54.71
CA ILE A 379 23.24 9.90 -53.49
C ILE A 379 22.70 8.46 -53.40
N PHE A 380 21.46 8.20 -53.79
CA PHE A 380 20.81 6.90 -53.61
C PHE A 380 20.71 6.15 -54.94
N CYS A 381 20.72 4.81 -54.91
CA CYS A 381 20.45 4.04 -56.13
C CYS A 381 19.01 4.29 -56.63
N SER A 382 18.75 4.05 -57.92
CA SER A 382 17.46 4.33 -58.55
C SER A 382 16.25 3.77 -57.79
N ARG A 383 16.39 2.55 -57.25
CA ARG A 383 15.33 1.89 -56.46
C ARG A 383 15.04 2.61 -55.14
N GLU A 384 16.08 3.05 -54.43
CA GLU A 384 15.92 3.76 -53.15
C GLU A 384 15.43 5.20 -53.37
N ALA A 385 15.96 5.87 -54.40
CA ALA A 385 15.53 7.20 -54.81
C ALA A 385 14.04 7.23 -55.17
N GLU A 386 13.53 6.22 -55.89
CA GLU A 386 12.09 6.10 -56.17
C GLU A 386 11.24 5.93 -54.91
N LEU A 387 11.69 5.10 -53.96
CA LEU A 387 11.00 4.93 -52.68
C LEU A 387 10.97 6.23 -51.87
N ILE A 388 12.07 6.98 -51.84
CA ILE A 388 12.13 8.28 -51.15
C ILE A 388 11.14 9.26 -51.77
N LYS A 389 11.09 9.36 -53.10
CA LYS A 389 10.19 10.26 -53.83
C LYS A 389 8.72 9.98 -53.56
N GLN A 390 8.35 8.72 -53.31
CA GLN A 390 6.97 8.30 -53.03
C GLN A 390 6.54 8.53 -51.57
N LEU A 391 7.45 8.92 -50.68
CA LEU A 391 7.13 9.14 -49.28
C LEU A 391 6.34 10.46 -49.11
N PRO A 392 5.19 10.42 -48.42
CA PRO A 392 4.38 11.60 -48.20
C PRO A 392 5.09 12.59 -47.27
N ILE A 393 5.29 13.82 -47.73
CA ILE A 393 5.82 14.92 -46.94
C ILE A 393 4.67 15.56 -46.14
N SER A 394 4.88 15.79 -44.85
CA SER A 394 3.91 16.51 -44.01
C SER A 394 4.08 18.02 -44.19
N HIS A 395 3.01 18.74 -44.58
CA HIS A 395 2.99 20.21 -44.56
C HIS A 395 2.83 20.82 -43.15
N SER A 396 2.63 19.98 -42.13
CA SER A 396 2.58 20.40 -40.73
C SER A 396 3.96 20.30 -40.08
N ASN A 397 4.37 21.32 -39.31
CA ASN A 397 5.65 21.36 -38.57
C ASN A 397 5.63 20.48 -37.30
N GLN A 398 4.96 19.32 -37.35
CA GLN A 398 4.92 18.39 -36.23
C GLN A 398 6.22 17.57 -36.15
N PRO A 399 6.71 17.24 -34.94
CA PRO A 399 7.90 16.42 -34.78
C PRO A 399 7.69 15.01 -35.34
N ASP A 400 8.77 14.43 -35.87
CA ASP A 400 8.84 13.05 -36.36
C ASP A 400 8.32 12.05 -35.31
N LYS A 401 7.63 11.00 -35.75
CA LYS A 401 6.94 10.07 -34.85
C LYS A 401 7.39 8.63 -35.07
N LEU A 402 7.75 7.96 -33.98
CA LEU A 402 8.00 6.52 -33.97
C LEU A 402 6.67 5.75 -34.00
N ILE A 403 6.53 4.81 -34.94
CA ILE A 403 5.32 4.01 -35.17
C ILE A 403 5.63 2.51 -35.07
N TRP A 404 4.59 1.70 -34.77
CA TRP A 404 4.69 0.24 -34.72
C TRP A 404 3.94 -0.38 -35.92
N ARG A 405 4.68 -0.86 -36.92
CA ARG A 405 4.09 -1.25 -38.22
C ARG A 405 3.43 -2.63 -38.22
N ASN A 406 3.69 -3.48 -37.22
CA ASN A 406 3.15 -4.84 -37.15
C ASN A 406 1.67 -4.90 -36.68
N ASN A 407 0.95 -3.78 -36.79
CA ASN A 407 -0.47 -3.65 -36.45
C ASN A 407 -1.11 -2.59 -37.34
N ALA A 408 -2.35 -2.80 -37.78
CA ALA A 408 -3.02 -1.96 -38.80
C ALA A 408 -3.19 -0.48 -38.41
N ASN A 409 -3.09 -0.16 -37.12
CA ASN A 409 -3.30 1.20 -36.59
C ASN A 409 -1.98 1.92 -36.23
N ASP A 410 -0.82 1.43 -36.66
CA ASP A 410 0.51 1.97 -36.30
C ASP A 410 0.82 2.02 -34.79
N CYS A 411 -0.05 1.41 -33.99
CA CYS A 411 -0.05 1.48 -32.55
C CYS A 411 0.50 0.18 -31.96
N PHE A 412 1.43 0.36 -31.02
CA PHE A 412 2.01 -0.73 -30.26
C PHE A 412 0.95 -1.40 -29.39
N THR A 413 0.80 -2.71 -29.51
CA THR A 413 0.03 -3.53 -28.57
C THR A 413 0.93 -4.61 -28.01
N VAL A 414 0.68 -5.08 -26.79
CA VAL A 414 1.51 -6.14 -26.19
C VAL A 414 1.48 -7.42 -27.03
N LYS A 415 0.39 -7.68 -27.76
CA LYS A 415 0.20 -8.86 -28.62
C LYS A 415 1.07 -8.83 -29.88
N SER A 416 1.30 -7.66 -30.48
CA SER A 416 1.97 -7.56 -31.80
C SER A 416 3.46 -7.94 -31.82
N PRO A 417 4.28 -7.67 -30.78
CA PRO A 417 5.65 -8.18 -30.70
C PRO A 417 5.73 -9.70 -30.60
N TYR A 418 4.81 -10.36 -29.89
CA TYR A 418 4.80 -11.82 -29.80
C TYR A 418 4.52 -12.48 -31.16
N HIS A 419 3.63 -11.89 -31.96
CA HIS A 419 3.43 -12.33 -33.35
C HIS A 419 4.67 -12.10 -34.20
N LEU A 420 5.29 -10.91 -34.11
CA LEU A 420 6.55 -10.62 -34.82
C LEU A 420 7.63 -11.66 -34.49
N GLN A 421 7.80 -11.98 -33.20
CA GLN A 421 8.79 -12.95 -32.75
C GLN A 421 8.44 -14.38 -33.20
N GLY A 422 7.15 -14.74 -33.21
CA GLY A 422 6.67 -16.00 -33.78
C GLY A 422 7.01 -16.10 -35.27
N ASP A 423 6.72 -15.07 -36.05
CA ASP A 423 6.98 -15.03 -37.50
C ASP A 423 8.48 -15.11 -37.82
N LEU A 424 9.32 -14.43 -37.03
CA LEU A 424 10.78 -14.52 -37.13
C LEU A 424 11.27 -15.96 -36.83
N GLN A 425 10.74 -16.60 -35.78
CA GLN A 425 11.07 -17.98 -35.44
C GLN A 425 10.53 -19.00 -36.44
N HIS A 426 9.37 -18.75 -37.04
CA HIS A 426 8.81 -19.61 -38.10
C HIS A 426 9.63 -19.52 -39.39
N LYS A 427 10.12 -18.33 -39.76
CA LYS A 427 11.06 -18.17 -40.88
C LYS A 427 12.38 -18.92 -40.65
N GLU A 428 12.88 -18.96 -39.42
CA GLU A 428 14.06 -19.77 -39.06
C GLU A 428 13.78 -21.28 -39.01
N LYS A 429 12.59 -21.70 -38.57
CA LYS A 429 12.21 -23.12 -38.39
C LYS A 429 11.57 -23.79 -39.62
N SER A 430 11.32 -23.06 -40.69
CA SER A 430 10.75 -23.61 -41.95
C SER A 430 11.64 -24.67 -42.62
N GLN A 431 12.80 -25.00 -42.05
CA GLN A 431 13.63 -26.14 -42.45
C GLN A 431 13.30 -27.46 -41.72
N SER A 432 12.41 -27.50 -40.71
CA SER A 432 12.01 -28.78 -40.09
C SER A 432 10.65 -28.72 -39.39
N SER A 433 9.64 -29.49 -39.84
CA SER A 433 8.78 -30.37 -39.00
C SER A 433 7.40 -30.71 -39.61
N PHE A 434 7.08 -32.00 -39.67
CA PHE A 434 5.71 -32.55 -39.85
C PHE A 434 5.01 -32.93 -38.51
N ILE A 435 5.70 -32.83 -37.35
CA ILE A 435 5.23 -33.42 -36.07
C ILE A 435 4.41 -32.44 -35.20
N ASN A 436 4.51 -31.12 -35.39
CA ASN A 436 3.87 -30.14 -34.49
C ASN A 436 2.36 -29.92 -34.70
N ASN A 437 1.81 -30.30 -35.86
CA ASN A 437 0.42 -29.95 -36.21
C ASN A 437 -0.67 -30.63 -35.35
N LYS A 438 -0.43 -31.82 -34.78
CA LYS A 438 -1.46 -32.54 -33.99
C LYS A 438 -1.67 -31.95 -32.58
N ARG A 439 -0.62 -31.44 -31.92
CA ARG A 439 -0.73 -30.89 -30.56
C ARG A 439 -1.40 -29.51 -30.56
N ASP A 440 -1.16 -28.68 -31.56
CA ASP A 440 -1.79 -27.35 -31.67
C ASP A 440 -3.31 -27.43 -31.89
N GLN A 441 -3.79 -28.45 -32.59
CA GLN A 441 -5.23 -28.69 -32.78
C GLN A 441 -5.95 -29.02 -31.46
N GLN A 442 -5.30 -29.69 -30.51
CA GLN A 442 -5.90 -30.03 -29.22
C GLN A 442 -6.02 -28.81 -28.30
N TRP A 443 -5.00 -27.93 -28.25
CA TRP A 443 -5.06 -26.71 -27.45
C TRP A 443 -6.08 -25.71 -27.98
N THR A 444 -6.27 -25.66 -29.30
CA THR A 444 -7.29 -24.83 -29.93
C THR A 444 -8.69 -25.15 -29.39
N LYS A 445 -9.00 -26.42 -29.10
CA LYS A 445 -10.28 -26.83 -28.48
C LYS A 445 -10.40 -26.35 -27.03
N LEU A 446 -9.35 -26.53 -26.21
CA LEU A 446 -9.32 -26.10 -24.80
C LEU A 446 -9.52 -24.59 -24.66
N TRP A 447 -8.87 -23.78 -25.50
CA TRP A 447 -9.00 -22.33 -25.43
C TRP A 447 -10.36 -21.81 -25.93
N LYS A 448 -11.05 -22.57 -26.80
CA LYS A 448 -12.41 -22.28 -27.29
C LYS A 448 -13.54 -22.66 -26.31
N MET A 449 -13.28 -23.45 -25.26
CA MET A 449 -14.29 -23.81 -24.26
C MET A 449 -14.84 -22.58 -23.53
N ASN A 450 -16.11 -22.57 -23.12
CA ASN A 450 -16.70 -21.45 -22.37
C ASN A 450 -16.38 -21.56 -20.86
N LEU A 451 -15.11 -21.41 -20.52
CA LEU A 451 -14.59 -21.51 -19.14
C LEU A 451 -13.84 -20.24 -18.74
N PRO A 452 -13.82 -19.87 -17.44
CA PRO A 452 -13.00 -18.76 -16.95
C PRO A 452 -11.51 -18.94 -17.34
N PRO A 453 -10.79 -17.87 -17.72
CA PRO A 453 -9.39 -17.96 -18.15
C PRO A 453 -8.45 -18.63 -17.15
N ALA A 454 -8.69 -18.45 -15.85
CA ALA A 454 -7.93 -19.10 -14.78
C ALA A 454 -8.07 -20.63 -14.81
N VAL A 455 -9.28 -21.14 -15.06
CA VAL A 455 -9.56 -22.58 -15.16
C VAL A 455 -8.92 -23.17 -16.42
N LYS A 456 -9.01 -22.47 -17.56
CA LYS A 456 -8.32 -22.89 -18.79
C LYS A 456 -6.81 -22.96 -18.60
N ASN A 457 -6.22 -21.96 -17.94
CA ASN A 457 -4.79 -21.94 -17.66
C ASN A 457 -4.39 -23.07 -16.71
N PHE A 458 -5.21 -23.34 -15.69
CA PHE A 458 -5.02 -24.45 -14.77
C PHE A 458 -5.06 -25.80 -15.51
N LEU A 459 -6.08 -26.06 -16.33
CA LEU A 459 -6.21 -27.28 -17.12
C LEU A 459 -5.04 -27.45 -18.08
N TRP A 460 -4.63 -26.38 -18.77
CA TRP A 460 -3.45 -26.40 -19.64
C TRP A 460 -2.18 -26.78 -18.88
N ARG A 461 -1.94 -26.20 -17.69
CA ARG A 461 -0.80 -26.55 -16.83
C ARG A 461 -0.87 -27.97 -16.28
N ALA A 462 -2.07 -28.45 -15.97
CA ALA A 462 -2.31 -29.80 -15.49
C ALA A 462 -1.98 -30.82 -16.59
N CYS A 463 -2.52 -30.65 -17.80
CA CYS A 463 -2.27 -31.53 -18.94
C CYS A 463 -0.82 -31.50 -19.43
N GLN A 464 -0.08 -30.40 -19.19
CA GLN A 464 1.35 -30.30 -19.48
C GLN A 464 2.23 -30.81 -18.33
N ASN A 465 1.64 -31.28 -17.23
CA ASN A 465 2.33 -31.72 -16.02
C ASN A 465 3.29 -30.64 -15.46
N ILE A 466 2.90 -29.37 -15.50
CA ILE A 466 3.71 -28.21 -15.06
C ILE A 466 3.35 -27.79 -13.61
N LEU A 467 2.24 -28.30 -13.07
CA LEU A 467 1.80 -27.95 -11.73
C LEU A 467 2.87 -28.31 -10.68
N PRO A 468 3.04 -27.50 -9.63
CA PRO A 468 4.10 -27.66 -8.63
C PRO A 468 3.73 -28.76 -7.61
N THR A 469 3.45 -29.97 -8.08
CA THR A 469 3.20 -31.11 -7.19
C THR A 469 4.52 -31.58 -6.58
N LYS A 470 4.48 -32.23 -5.41
CA LYS A 470 5.71 -32.73 -4.77
C LYS A 470 6.50 -33.68 -5.66
N ASN A 471 5.85 -34.48 -6.52
CA ASN A 471 6.55 -35.31 -7.49
C ASN A 471 7.35 -34.46 -8.51
N ASN A 472 6.78 -33.36 -9.01
CA ASN A 472 7.49 -32.47 -9.94
C ASN A 472 8.60 -31.65 -9.25
N LEU A 473 8.42 -31.31 -7.98
CA LEU A 473 9.44 -30.65 -7.16
C LEU A 473 10.60 -31.60 -6.80
N TYR A 474 10.30 -32.87 -6.52
CA TYR A 474 11.27 -33.93 -6.32
C TYR A 474 12.13 -34.16 -7.57
N LYS A 475 11.50 -34.29 -8.75
CA LYS A 475 12.21 -34.39 -10.05
C LYS A 475 13.15 -33.21 -10.32
N ARG A 476 12.82 -32.03 -9.79
CA ARG A 476 13.63 -30.80 -9.90
C ARG A 476 14.64 -30.63 -8.77
N LYS A 477 14.80 -31.63 -7.90
CA LYS A 477 15.70 -31.61 -6.73
C LYS A 477 15.41 -30.47 -5.74
N VAL A 478 14.14 -30.06 -5.63
CA VAL A 478 13.69 -29.02 -4.68
C VAL A 478 13.21 -29.64 -3.36
N LEU A 479 12.72 -30.88 -3.41
CA LEU A 479 12.24 -31.63 -2.25
C LEU A 479 12.82 -33.06 -2.29
N ASP A 480 12.98 -33.67 -1.12
CA ASP A 480 13.57 -35.01 -0.99
C ASP A 480 12.53 -36.14 -1.00
N ILE A 481 11.24 -35.83 -0.77
CA ILE A 481 10.18 -36.84 -0.63
C ILE A 481 8.96 -36.46 -1.49
N PRO A 482 8.51 -37.33 -2.42
CA PRO A 482 7.40 -37.04 -3.33
C PRO A 482 6.02 -37.44 -2.79
N ILE A 483 5.87 -37.81 -1.51
CA ILE A 483 4.62 -38.38 -0.95
C ILE A 483 3.53 -37.31 -0.75
N CYS A 484 2.30 -37.63 -1.16
CA CYS A 484 1.12 -36.81 -0.97
C CYS A 484 0.84 -36.60 0.54
N PRO A 485 0.70 -35.35 1.01
CA PRO A 485 0.46 -35.06 2.43
C PRO A 485 -0.96 -35.42 2.89
N MET A 486 -1.88 -35.70 1.96
CA MET A 486 -3.30 -35.96 2.26
C MET A 486 -3.56 -37.45 2.47
N CYS A 487 -3.14 -38.31 1.54
CA CYS A 487 -3.35 -39.76 1.63
C CYS A 487 -2.16 -40.51 2.27
N LEU A 488 -0.99 -39.86 2.39
CA LEU A 488 0.25 -40.39 2.96
C LEU A 488 0.77 -41.72 2.36
N SER A 489 0.19 -42.18 1.25
CA SER A 489 0.43 -43.52 0.69
C SER A 489 1.06 -43.46 -0.70
N GLU A 490 0.65 -42.51 -1.54
CA GLU A 490 1.10 -42.42 -2.94
C GLU A 490 1.88 -41.13 -3.24
N PRO A 491 2.73 -41.13 -4.29
CA PRO A 491 3.40 -39.92 -4.74
C PRO A 491 2.41 -38.88 -5.25
N GLU A 492 2.66 -37.62 -4.90
CA GLU A 492 1.83 -36.48 -5.25
C GLU A 492 1.99 -36.11 -6.74
N THR A 493 1.34 -36.87 -7.63
CA THR A 493 1.22 -36.57 -9.05
C THR A 493 0.04 -35.64 -9.32
N VAL A 494 0.00 -35.05 -10.51
CA VAL A 494 -1.14 -34.21 -10.94
C VAL A 494 -2.42 -35.05 -11.03
N GLU A 495 -2.32 -36.29 -11.52
CA GLU A 495 -3.44 -37.23 -11.61
C GLU A 495 -3.92 -37.62 -10.22
N HIS A 496 -2.99 -37.91 -9.31
CA HIS A 496 -3.30 -38.32 -7.95
C HIS A 496 -4.06 -37.24 -7.17
N ILE A 497 -3.58 -35.99 -7.15
CA ILE A 497 -4.26 -34.91 -6.42
C ILE A 497 -5.64 -34.59 -6.99
N LEU A 498 -5.82 -34.71 -8.31
CA LEU A 498 -7.05 -34.28 -8.97
C LEU A 498 -8.13 -35.36 -9.03
N TRP A 499 -7.75 -36.64 -9.09
CA TRP A 499 -8.71 -37.71 -9.41
C TRP A 499 -8.60 -38.95 -8.49
N GLU A 500 -7.41 -39.32 -8.04
CA GLU A 500 -7.19 -40.63 -7.40
C GLU A 500 -7.12 -40.53 -5.86
N CYS A 501 -6.73 -39.38 -5.31
CA CYS A 501 -6.58 -39.19 -3.88
C CYS A 501 -7.93 -39.31 -3.16
N ALA A 502 -8.02 -40.19 -2.15
CA ALA A 502 -9.23 -40.39 -1.34
C ALA A 502 -9.77 -39.06 -0.76
N SER A 503 -8.89 -38.20 -0.27
CA SER A 503 -9.27 -36.87 0.24
C SER A 503 -9.76 -35.90 -0.84
N ALA A 504 -9.28 -36.04 -2.09
CA ALA A 504 -9.79 -35.25 -3.21
C ALA A 504 -11.20 -35.71 -3.63
N ASN A 505 -11.43 -37.02 -3.61
CA ASN A 505 -12.76 -37.60 -3.82
C ASN A 505 -13.77 -37.19 -2.75
N ASP A 506 -13.35 -37.06 -1.49
CA ASP A 506 -14.18 -36.54 -0.39
C ASP A 506 -14.55 -35.05 -0.57
N VAL A 507 -13.65 -34.24 -1.11
CA VAL A 507 -13.94 -32.82 -1.41
C VAL A 507 -14.85 -32.70 -2.63
N LEU A 508 -14.64 -33.54 -3.65
CA LEU A 508 -15.51 -33.61 -4.83
C LEU A 508 -16.92 -34.08 -4.45
N SER A 509 -17.07 -35.00 -3.49
CA SER A 509 -18.39 -35.43 -2.99
C SER A 509 -19.13 -34.30 -2.23
N GLN A 510 -18.41 -33.45 -1.49
CA GLN A 510 -19.01 -32.31 -0.79
C GLN A 510 -19.53 -31.19 -1.70
N LEU A 511 -18.98 -31.02 -2.91
CA LEU A 511 -19.40 -29.98 -3.85
C LEU A 511 -20.76 -30.28 -4.53
N PHE A 512 -21.27 -31.52 -4.45
CA PHE A 512 -22.48 -31.97 -5.14
C PHE A 512 -23.56 -32.58 -4.21
N ARG A 513 -23.67 -32.06 -2.97
CA ARG A 513 -24.51 -32.59 -1.87
C ARG A 513 -25.96 -32.94 -2.23
N THR A 514 -26.67 -32.14 -3.02
CA THR A 514 -28.11 -32.35 -3.25
C THR A 514 -28.40 -33.51 -4.21
N ILE A 515 -27.54 -33.72 -5.22
CA ILE A 515 -27.73 -34.74 -6.27
C ILE A 515 -27.20 -36.10 -5.80
N GLN A 516 -26.11 -36.12 -5.03
CA GLN A 516 -25.56 -37.36 -4.47
C GLN A 516 -26.45 -37.96 -3.37
N LYS A 517 -27.16 -37.14 -2.57
CA LYS A 517 -28.16 -37.63 -1.61
C LYS A 517 -29.27 -38.43 -2.29
N THR A 518 -29.75 -37.96 -3.44
CA THR A 518 -30.76 -38.68 -4.24
C THR A 518 -30.21 -40.03 -4.73
N ARG A 519 -28.93 -40.11 -5.09
CA ARG A 519 -28.25 -41.38 -5.44
C ARG A 519 -28.23 -42.36 -4.27
N ILE A 520 -27.83 -41.89 -3.09
CA ILE A 520 -27.71 -42.71 -1.88
C ILE A 520 -29.09 -43.27 -1.48
N VAL A 521 -30.13 -42.42 -1.44
CA VAL A 521 -31.49 -42.85 -1.07
C VAL A 521 -32.07 -43.82 -2.10
N ALA A 522 -31.83 -43.59 -3.40
CA ALA A 522 -32.29 -44.51 -4.44
C ALA A 522 -31.60 -45.88 -4.34
N ASN A 523 -30.28 -45.93 -4.10
CA ASN A 523 -29.55 -47.18 -3.88
C ASN A 523 -30.03 -47.90 -2.61
N PHE A 524 -30.20 -47.17 -1.51
CA PHE A 524 -30.68 -47.71 -0.24
C PHE A 524 -32.07 -48.35 -0.36
N GLY A 525 -32.98 -47.71 -1.11
CA GLY A 525 -34.29 -48.27 -1.38
C GLY A 525 -34.27 -49.54 -2.23
N VAL A 526 -33.33 -49.65 -3.18
CA VAL A 526 -33.09 -50.88 -3.95
C VAL A 526 -32.55 -51.98 -3.03
N GLU A 527 -31.59 -51.68 -2.15
CA GLU A 527 -31.02 -52.64 -1.20
C GLU A 527 -32.05 -53.17 -0.19
N LEU A 528 -33.03 -52.35 0.21
CA LEU A 528 -34.13 -52.74 1.10
C LEU A 528 -35.30 -53.44 0.39
N GLY A 529 -35.23 -53.67 -0.93
CA GLY A 529 -36.28 -54.34 -1.70
C GLY A 529 -37.58 -53.54 -1.85
N MET A 530 -37.53 -52.22 -1.69
CA MET A 530 -38.71 -51.37 -1.83
C MET A 530 -39.16 -51.31 -3.30
N ARG A 531 -40.44 -51.56 -3.57
CA ARG A 531 -40.98 -51.57 -4.94
C ARG A 531 -41.30 -50.16 -5.47
N ARG A 532 -41.72 -49.25 -4.59
CA ARG A 532 -42.17 -47.90 -4.96
C ARG A 532 -41.57 -46.84 -4.03
N ILE A 533 -40.94 -45.82 -4.59
CA ILE A 533 -40.25 -44.76 -3.83
C ILE A 533 -40.64 -43.40 -4.39
N ILE A 534 -40.98 -42.46 -3.50
CA ILE A 534 -41.18 -41.05 -3.83
C ILE A 534 -40.02 -40.26 -3.22
N LEU A 535 -39.24 -39.59 -4.06
CA LEU A 535 -38.10 -38.78 -3.66
C LEU A 535 -38.49 -37.31 -3.70
N GLU A 536 -38.61 -36.70 -2.53
CA GLU A 536 -39.02 -35.30 -2.40
C GLU A 536 -37.80 -34.39 -2.23
N GLY A 537 -37.74 -33.33 -3.03
CA GLY A 537 -36.63 -32.37 -3.03
C GLY A 537 -37.11 -30.92 -2.99
N ASP A 538 -36.38 -30.05 -2.32
CA ASP A 538 -36.68 -28.62 -2.19
C ASP A 538 -36.21 -27.77 -3.37
N SER A 539 -35.32 -28.32 -4.19
CA SER A 539 -34.78 -27.67 -5.39
C SER A 539 -35.64 -27.96 -6.63
N LYS A 540 -36.53 -27.03 -6.96
CA LYS A 540 -37.41 -27.12 -8.14
C LYS A 540 -36.64 -27.38 -9.43
N LYS A 541 -35.46 -26.75 -9.59
CA LYS A 541 -34.62 -26.92 -10.78
C LYS A 541 -34.08 -28.35 -10.91
N VAL A 542 -33.58 -28.93 -9.81
CA VAL A 542 -33.02 -30.30 -9.80
C VAL A 542 -34.13 -31.33 -10.01
N VAL A 543 -35.29 -31.16 -9.37
CA VAL A 543 -36.46 -32.04 -9.57
C VAL A 543 -36.96 -32.00 -11.01
N THR A 544 -37.03 -30.80 -11.59
CA THR A 544 -37.43 -30.65 -13.00
C THR A 544 -36.44 -31.37 -13.93
N GLU A 545 -35.13 -31.27 -13.67
CA GLU A 545 -34.10 -31.98 -14.44
C GLU A 545 -34.17 -33.51 -14.28
N PHE A 546 -34.48 -34.03 -13.08
CA PHE A 546 -34.71 -35.47 -12.87
C PHE A 546 -35.91 -36.02 -13.64
N ASN A 547 -36.96 -35.22 -13.83
CA ASN A 547 -38.17 -35.62 -14.54
C ASN A 547 -38.08 -35.44 -16.08
N LEU A 548 -37.07 -34.73 -16.57
CA LEU A 548 -36.82 -34.55 -18.00
C LEU A 548 -36.05 -35.76 -18.55
N LYS A 549 -36.66 -36.54 -19.46
CA LYS A 549 -36.06 -37.72 -20.12
C LYS A 549 -35.01 -37.39 -21.20
N LYS A 550 -34.40 -36.20 -21.21
CA LYS A 550 -33.41 -35.79 -22.23
C LYS A 550 -32.05 -35.50 -21.60
N HIS A 551 -30.98 -35.98 -22.23
CA HIS A 551 -29.61 -35.62 -21.87
C HIS A 551 -29.41 -34.10 -21.97
N ASN A 552 -29.18 -33.45 -20.84
CA ASN A 552 -28.90 -32.03 -20.77
C ASN A 552 -27.38 -31.81 -20.69
N GLY A 553 -26.82 -30.94 -21.54
CA GLY A 553 -25.41 -30.52 -21.49
C GLY A 553 -25.06 -29.58 -20.34
N SER A 554 -25.84 -29.62 -19.24
CA SER A 554 -25.60 -28.81 -18.05
C SER A 554 -24.49 -29.42 -17.20
N TYR A 555 -23.91 -28.61 -16.31
CA TYR A 555 -22.86 -29.02 -15.36
C TYR A 555 -23.24 -30.22 -14.47
N PHE A 556 -24.53 -30.59 -14.38
CA PHE A 556 -25.06 -31.66 -13.54
C PHE A 556 -25.59 -32.87 -14.33
N GLY A 557 -25.67 -32.78 -15.67
CA GLY A 557 -26.40 -33.74 -16.51
C GLY A 557 -25.87 -35.18 -16.45
N MET A 558 -24.56 -35.37 -16.32
CA MET A 558 -23.96 -36.69 -16.20
C MET A 558 -24.32 -37.40 -14.88
N ILE A 559 -24.36 -36.65 -13.77
CA ILE A 559 -24.69 -37.20 -12.44
C ILE A 559 -26.19 -37.51 -12.36
N ILE A 560 -27.04 -36.65 -12.91
CA ILE A 560 -28.49 -36.90 -12.98
C ILE A 560 -28.80 -38.14 -13.81
N SER A 561 -28.10 -38.33 -14.93
CA SER A 561 -28.25 -39.52 -15.78
C SER A 561 -27.86 -40.82 -15.06
N ASP A 562 -26.80 -40.80 -14.25
CA ASP A 562 -26.37 -41.94 -13.43
C ASP A 562 -27.43 -42.30 -12.38
N VAL A 563 -27.99 -41.30 -11.70
CA VAL A 563 -29.06 -41.52 -10.71
C VAL A 563 -30.37 -41.99 -11.37
N GLN A 564 -30.72 -41.46 -12.55
CA GLN A 564 -31.88 -41.94 -13.33
C GLN A 564 -31.73 -43.42 -13.71
N ALA A 565 -30.51 -43.86 -14.08
CA ALA A 565 -30.23 -45.27 -14.37
C ALA A 565 -30.36 -46.16 -13.12
N THR A 566 -30.00 -45.67 -11.94
CA THR A 566 -30.30 -46.37 -10.68
C THR A 566 -31.80 -46.45 -10.42
N MET A 567 -32.54 -45.35 -10.62
CA MET A 567 -33.99 -45.31 -10.39
C MET A 567 -34.77 -46.27 -11.30
N THR A 568 -34.26 -46.59 -12.50
CA THR A 568 -34.90 -47.59 -13.39
C THR A 568 -34.89 -49.02 -12.84
N LYS A 569 -34.15 -49.29 -11.75
CA LYS A 569 -34.16 -50.59 -11.07
C LYS A 569 -35.33 -50.76 -10.09
N LEU A 570 -36.13 -49.71 -9.85
CA LEU A 570 -37.31 -49.72 -9.00
C LEU A 570 -38.59 -49.79 -9.87
N GLU A 571 -39.62 -50.52 -9.44
CA GLU A 571 -40.88 -50.66 -10.22
C GLU A 571 -41.60 -49.31 -10.40
N ALA A 572 -41.54 -48.42 -9.40
CA ALA A 572 -41.99 -47.03 -9.56
C ALA A 572 -41.20 -46.05 -8.67
N CYS A 573 -40.36 -45.22 -9.28
CA CYS A 573 -39.69 -44.12 -8.60
C CYS A 573 -40.16 -42.76 -9.18
N ARG A 574 -40.60 -41.83 -8.32
CA ARG A 574 -41.00 -40.47 -8.74
C ARG A 574 -40.25 -39.43 -7.94
N VAL A 575 -39.77 -38.38 -8.61
CA VAL A 575 -39.12 -37.23 -7.95
C VAL A 575 -40.11 -36.07 -7.92
N SER A 576 -40.48 -35.61 -6.72
CA SER A 576 -41.45 -34.53 -6.51
C SER A 576 -40.79 -33.30 -5.89
N HIS A 577 -41.29 -32.12 -6.24
CA HIS A 577 -40.81 -30.86 -5.67
C HIS A 577 -41.67 -30.50 -4.47
N VAL A 578 -41.03 -30.21 -3.35
CA VAL A 578 -41.71 -29.76 -2.13
C VAL A 578 -41.17 -28.37 -1.75
N HIS A 579 -42.07 -27.47 -1.35
CA HIS A 579 -41.65 -26.16 -0.85
C HIS A 579 -40.81 -26.32 0.41
N ARG A 580 -39.84 -25.41 0.62
CA ARG A 580 -38.90 -25.47 1.75
C ARG A 580 -39.61 -25.52 3.11
N GLU A 581 -40.80 -24.93 3.21
CA GLU A 581 -41.69 -24.99 4.38
C GLU A 581 -42.31 -26.38 4.60
N GLY A 582 -42.62 -27.13 3.54
CA GLY A 582 -43.10 -28.53 3.64
C GLY A 582 -42.01 -29.50 4.10
N ASN A 583 -40.75 -29.17 3.86
CA ASN A 583 -39.59 -29.94 4.33
C ASN A 583 -39.32 -29.75 5.85
N TYR A 584 -40.09 -28.87 6.52
CA TYR A 584 -39.99 -28.63 7.96
C TYR A 584 -40.37 -29.87 8.77
N ILE A 585 -41.36 -30.66 8.30
CA ILE A 585 -41.79 -31.89 8.96
C ILE A 585 -40.68 -32.95 8.88
N ALA A 586 -40.11 -33.20 7.69
CA ALA A 586 -38.99 -34.12 7.52
C ALA A 586 -37.75 -33.67 8.31
N HIS A 587 -37.48 -32.37 8.36
CA HIS A 587 -36.41 -31.80 9.17
C HIS A 587 -36.65 -32.04 10.67
N ASN A 588 -37.87 -31.82 11.17
CA ASN A 588 -38.20 -32.05 12.58
C ASN A 588 -38.23 -33.53 12.95
N ILE A 589 -38.68 -34.41 12.05
CA ILE A 589 -38.64 -35.87 12.25
C ILE A 589 -37.19 -36.35 12.32
N ALA A 590 -36.33 -35.92 11.39
CA ALA A 590 -34.91 -36.24 11.43
C ALA A 590 -34.20 -35.68 12.67
N LYS A 591 -34.61 -34.48 13.12
CA LYS A 591 -34.08 -33.85 14.34
C LYS A 591 -34.59 -34.55 15.60
N ALA A 592 -35.83 -34.99 15.64
CA ALA A 592 -36.40 -35.79 16.72
C ALA A 592 -35.75 -37.17 16.80
N ALA A 593 -35.48 -37.82 15.65
CA ALA A 593 -34.79 -39.11 15.58
C ALA A 593 -33.37 -39.08 16.17
N LEU A 594 -32.71 -37.92 16.24
CA LEU A 594 -31.41 -37.76 16.92
C LEU A 594 -31.51 -37.86 18.46
N TYR A 595 -32.72 -37.77 19.02
CA TYR A 595 -32.97 -37.77 20.47
C TYR A 595 -33.85 -38.94 20.93
N VAL A 596 -34.25 -39.84 20.03
CA VAL A 596 -34.95 -41.09 20.38
C VAL A 596 -33.89 -42.15 20.68
N SER A 597 -33.80 -42.59 21.94
CA SER A 597 -32.83 -43.59 22.40
C SER A 597 -33.29 -45.04 22.20
N ASP A 598 -34.58 -45.28 21.96
CA ASP A 598 -35.15 -46.63 21.84
C ASP A 598 -35.75 -46.88 20.45
N TYR A 599 -35.24 -47.92 19.78
CA TYR A 599 -35.81 -48.43 18.54
C TYR A 599 -37.17 -49.08 18.81
N VAL A 600 -38.25 -48.45 18.36
CA VAL A 600 -39.56 -49.11 18.17
C VAL A 600 -39.93 -49.00 16.70
N VAL A 601 -39.78 -50.11 15.97
CA VAL A 601 -40.38 -50.28 14.64
C VAL A 601 -41.75 -50.91 14.86
N ASN A 602 -42.81 -50.11 14.83
CA ASN A 602 -44.16 -50.63 14.65
C ASN A 602 -44.47 -50.58 13.15
N MET A 603 -44.44 -51.75 12.49
CA MET A 603 -44.75 -51.88 11.07
C MET A 603 -46.26 -51.94 10.76
N GLU A 604 -47.15 -51.72 11.73
CA GLU A 604 -48.60 -51.93 11.55
C GLU A 604 -49.49 -50.69 11.71
N GLU A 605 -48.97 -49.52 12.06
CA GLU A 605 -49.81 -48.32 12.18
C GLU A 605 -49.51 -47.31 11.07
N THR A 606 -50.20 -47.52 9.96
CA THR A 606 -50.35 -46.52 8.89
C THR A 606 -51.04 -45.26 9.43
N PRO A 607 -50.50 -44.05 9.23
CA PRO A 607 -51.21 -42.83 9.58
C PRO A 607 -52.48 -42.68 8.73
N LEU A 608 -53.59 -42.35 9.40
CA LEU A 608 -54.97 -42.20 8.94
C LEU A 608 -55.24 -41.17 7.82
N PHE A 609 -54.24 -40.77 7.03
CA PHE A 609 -54.40 -39.81 5.93
C PHE A 609 -54.94 -40.42 4.62
N TYR A 610 -55.30 -41.71 4.63
CA TYR A 610 -55.89 -42.41 3.47
C TYR A 610 -57.43 -42.39 3.42
N HIS A 611 -58.10 -41.47 4.12
CA HIS A 611 -59.56 -41.40 4.11
C HIS A 611 -60.22 -40.20 3.43
N PHE A 612 -59.50 -39.20 2.93
CA PHE A 612 -60.11 -38.17 2.08
C PHE A 612 -59.15 -37.64 1.00
N LEU A 613 -59.53 -37.92 -0.26
CA LEU A 613 -59.00 -37.48 -1.58
C LEU A 613 -57.79 -38.24 -2.15
#